data_AF-A0A538HNB9-F1
#
_entry.id   AF-A0A538HNB9-F1
#
_cell.length_a   1.000
_cell.length_b   1.000
_cell.length_c   1.000
_cell.angle_alpha   90.00
_cell.angle_beta   90.00
_cell.angle_gamma   90.00
#
_symmetry.space_group_name_H-M   'P 1'
#
loop_
_entity.id
_entity.type
_entity.pdbx_description
1 polymer ?
#
loop_
_entity_poly.entity_id
_entity_poly.type
_entity_poly.pdbx_seq_one_letter_code
_entity_poly.pdbx_strand_id
1 'polypeptide(L)' 'MKIRTPSTAATHALATYLRRCGCVVGIVDERTLEGGVRPGSLSDDHALVELEGYLLVWEAMNAHVRVERPRSEAAA' A
#
# COMPACT_ATOMS: atom_id res chain seq x y z
N MET A 1 -3.91 -1.95 -5.50
CA MET A 1 -3.27 -3.09 -4.81
C MET A 1 -3.83 -3.23 -3.40
N LYS A 2 -4.27 -4.44 -3.01
CA LYS A 2 -4.69 -4.73 -1.63
C LYS A 2 -3.47 -4.96 -0.74
N ILE A 3 -3.53 -4.42 0.48
CA ILE A 3 -2.47 -4.50 1.49
C ILE A 3 -3.13 -4.82 2.83
N ARG A 4 -2.68 -5.89 3.49
CA ARG A 4 -3.13 -6.29 4.83
C ARG A 4 -2.07 -5.90 5.85
N THR A 5 -2.53 -5.43 7.01
CA THR A 5 -1.71 -4.95 8.11
C THR A 5 -2.05 -5.71 9.41
N PRO A 6 -1.16 -5.73 10.42
CA PRO A 6 -1.35 -6.55 11.61
C PRO A 6 -2.44 -6.02 12.55
N SER A 7 -2.80 -4.73 12.45
CA SER A 7 -3.76 -4.08 13.33
C SER A 7 -4.43 -2.88 12.67
N THR A 8 -5.57 -2.46 13.22
CA THR A 8 -6.29 -1.25 12.79
C THR A 8 -5.45 0.01 12.91
N ALA A 9 -4.67 0.13 13.99
CA ALA A 9 -3.73 1.24 14.15
C ALA A 9 -2.69 1.27 13.01
N ALA A 10 -2.15 0.11 12.62
CA ALA A 10 -1.22 0.01 11.50
C ALA A 10 -1.90 0.35 10.16
N THR A 11 -3.16 -0.05 9.95
CA THR A 11 -3.94 0.32 8.75
C THR A 11 -4.08 1.83 8.62
N HIS A 12 -4.50 2.51 9.68
CA HIS A 12 -4.67 3.97 9.67
C HIS A 12 -3.34 4.73 9.52
N ALA A 13 -2.29 4.25 10.20
CA ALA A 13 -0.96 4.83 10.10
C ALA A 13 -0.39 4.71 8.68
N LEU A 14 -0.49 3.53 8.08
CA LEU A 14 -0.06 3.28 6.70
C LEU A 14 -0.87 4.11 5.70
N ALA A 15 -2.20 4.17 5.86
CA ALA A 15 -3.05 4.99 5.01
C ALA A 15 -2.67 6.48 5.05
N THR A 16 -2.33 6.99 6.23
CA THR A 16 -1.88 8.37 6.41
C THR A 16 -0.55 8.61 5.72
N TYR A 17 0.41 7.68 5.89
CA TYR A 17 1.71 7.76 5.23
C TYR A 17 1.58 7.75 3.70
N LEU A 18 0.85 6.79 3.14
CA LEU A 18 0.67 6.67 1.70
C LEU A 18 -0.01 7.92 1.09
N ARG A 19 -1.00 8.50 1.77
CA ARG A 19 -1.62 9.77 1.34
C ARG A 19 -0.63 10.93 1.34
N ARG A 20 0.29 11.00 2.31
CA ARG A 20 1.37 12.00 2.33
C ARG A 20 2.36 11.80 1.19
N CYS A 21 2.57 10.56 0.75
CA CYS A 21 3.33 10.24 -0.46
C CYS A 21 2.55 10.48 -1.76
N GLY A 22 1.30 10.98 -1.70
CA GLY A 22 0.50 11.28 -2.88
C GLY A 22 -0.31 10.11 -3.44
N CYS A 23 -0.29 8.94 -2.79
CA CYS A 23 -1.09 7.78 -3.18
C CYS A 23 -2.59 8.01 -2.94
N VAL A 24 -3.41 7.34 -3.74
CA VAL A 24 -4.85 7.17 -3.52
C VAL A 24 -5.04 5.95 -2.63
N VAL A 25 -5.79 6.10 -1.52
CA VAL A 25 -5.94 5.04 -0.51
C VAL A 25 -7.37 4.95 -0.02
N GLY A 26 -7.97 3.76 -0.16
CA GLY A 26 -9.23 3.36 0.45
C GLY A 26 -9.01 2.33 1.56
N ILE A 27 -9.68 2.47 2.71
CA ILE A 27 -9.69 1.43 3.74
C ILE A 27 -10.84 0.47 3.40
N VAL A 28 -10.54 -0.82 3.26
CA VAL A 28 -11.51 -1.86 2.89
C VAL A 28 -12.17 -2.44 4.14
N ASP A 29 -11.38 -2.71 5.17
CA ASP A 29 -11.82 -3.18 6.48
C ASP A 29 -10.81 -2.78 7.57
N GLU A 30 -11.02 -3.23 8.80
CA GLU A 30 -10.19 -2.88 9.96
C GLU A 30 -8.71 -3.20 9.82
N ARG A 31 -8.31 -4.11 8.92
CA ARG A 31 -6.90 -4.52 8.75
C ARG A 31 -6.43 -4.48 7.30
N THR A 32 -7.28 -4.06 6.38
CA THR A 32 -7.02 -4.08 4.94
C THR A 32 -7.25 -2.71 4.34
N LEU A 33 -6.30 -2.27 3.53
CA LEU A 33 -6.46 -1.10 2.67
C LEU A 33 -6.15 -1.45 1.22
N GLU A 34 -6.69 -0.64 0.33
CA GLU A 34 -6.34 -0.63 -1.08
C GLU A 34 -5.59 0.66 -1.40
N GLY A 35 -4.39 0.50 -1.95
CA GLY A 35 -3.51 1.60 -2.35
C GLY A 35 -3.22 1.56 -3.85
N GLY A 36 -3.10 2.74 -4.43
CA GLY A 36 -2.58 2.97 -5.78
C GLY A 36 -1.89 4.33 -5.83
N VAL A 37 -0.95 4.52 -6.74
CA VAL A 37 -0.46 5.87 -7.05
C VAL A 37 -1.43 6.57 -8.01
N ARG A 38 -1.40 7.90 -8.07
CA ARG A 38 -2.24 8.61 -9.05
C ARG A 38 -1.79 8.24 -10.47
N PRO A 39 -2.73 8.04 -11.41
CA PRO A 39 -2.38 7.85 -12.81
C PRO A 39 -1.52 9.02 -13.30
N GLY A 40 -0.31 8.72 -13.74
CA GLY A 40 0.62 9.67 -14.38
C GLY A 40 0.85 9.27 -15.84
N SER A 41 1.87 9.85 -16.48
CA SER A 41 2.27 9.54 -17.86
C SER A 41 2.94 8.16 -18.02
N LEU A 42 3.03 7.35 -16.96
CA LEU A 42 3.72 6.06 -16.92
C LEU A 42 2.71 4.90 -16.84
N SER A 43 3.15 3.71 -17.25
CA SER A 43 2.34 2.47 -17.23
C SER A 43 1.98 1.99 -15.82
N ASP A 44 0.96 1.12 -15.74
CA ASP A 44 0.52 0.49 -14.49
C ASP A 44 1.65 -0.26 -13.75
N ASP A 45 2.61 -0.83 -14.48
CA ASP A 45 3.78 -1.49 -13.89
C ASP A 45 4.66 -0.51 -13.11
N HIS A 46 4.86 0.71 -13.63
CA HIS A 46 5.60 1.74 -12.91
C HIS A 46 4.86 2.19 -11.65
N ALA A 47 3.53 2.29 -11.75
CA ALA A 47 2.68 2.62 -10.60
C ALA A 47 2.78 1.57 -9.49
N LEU A 48 2.90 0.28 -9.84
CA LEU A 48 3.15 -0.80 -8.89
C LEU A 48 4.54 -0.70 -8.25
N VAL A 49 5.59 -0.46 -9.05
CA VAL A 49 6.96 -0.31 -8.54
C VAL A 49 7.07 0.86 -7.56
N GLU A 50 6.45 1.99 -7.89
CA GLU A 50 6.43 3.17 -7.01
C GLU A 50 5.73 2.87 -5.67
N LEU A 51 4.56 2.23 -5.72
CA LEU A 51 3.83 1.84 -4.52
C LEU A 51 4.63 0.85 -3.65
N GLU A 52 5.29 -0.14 -4.26
CA GLU A 52 6.16 -1.07 -3.56
C GLU A 52 7.33 -0.36 -2.88
N GLY A 53 7.93 0.63 -3.54
CA GLY A 53 8.98 1.47 -2.97
C GLY A 53 8.54 2.18 -1.68
N TYR A 54 7.34 2.76 -1.67
CA TYR A 54 6.78 3.38 -0.45
C TYR A 54 6.52 2.37 0.66
N LEU A 55 6.05 1.17 0.33
CA LEU A 55 5.84 0.12 1.34
C LEU A 55 7.16 -0.35 1.98
N LEU A 56 8.22 -0.51 1.19
CA LEU A 56 9.53 -0.86 1.71
C LEU A 56 10.07 0.19 2.68
N VAL A 57 9.94 1.47 2.33
CA VAL A 57 10.33 2.58 3.22
C VAL A 57 9.51 2.57 4.51
N TRP A 58 8.20 2.35 4.40
CA TRP A 58 7.32 2.26 5.57
C TRP A 58 7.72 1.10 6.51
N GLU A 59 7.95 -0.10 5.98
CA GLU A 59 8.37 -1.26 6.75
C GLU A 59 9.73 -1.03 7.44
N ALA A 60 10.67 -0.36 6.76
CA ALA A 60 11.96 0.02 7.35
C ALA A 60 11.81 0.99 8.54
N MET A 61 10.86 1.94 8.45
CA MET A 61 10.56 2.87 9.54
C MET A 61 9.76 2.22 10.69
N ASN A 62 9.08 1.10 10.42
CA ASN A 62 8.18 0.43 11.34
C ASN A 62 8.54 -1.06 11.45
N ALA A 63 9.73 -1.37 11.96
CA ALA A 63 10.29 -2.74 11.98
C ALA A 63 9.42 -3.83 12.65
N HIS A 64 8.43 -3.44 13.45
CA HIS A 64 7.47 -4.35 14.10
C HIS A 64 6.17 -4.56 13.29
N VAL A 65 6.02 -3.91 12.14
CA VAL A 65 4.85 -3.95 11.27
C VAL A 65 5.28 -4.50 9.92
N ARG A 66 4.85 -5.73 9.61
CA ARG A 66 4.95 -6.28 8.25
C ARG A 66 3.62 -6.17 7.55
N VAL A 67 3.65 -5.82 6.26
CA VAL A 67 2.45 -5.74 5.44
C VAL A 67 2.41 -6.91 4.46
N GLU A 68 1.26 -7.54 4.36
CA GLU A 68 1.04 -8.62 3.40
C GLU A 68 0.45 -8.02 2.13
N ARG A 69 1.07 -8.36 0.99
CA ARG A 69 0.60 -8.00 -0.35
C ARG A 69 0.03 -9.29 -0.94
N PRO A 70 -1.28 -9.58 -0.79
CA PRO A 70 -1.88 -10.71 -1.48
C PRO A 70 -1.55 -10.56 -2.97
N ARG A 71 -0.80 -11.54 -3.50
CA ARG A 71 -0.39 -11.55 -4.91
C ARG A 71 -1.64 -11.30 -5.73
N SER A 72 -1.61 -10.30 -6.61
CA SER A 72 -2.65 -10.16 -7.63
C SER A 72 -2.68 -11.49 -8.37
N GLU A 73 -3.77 -12.27 -8.22
CA GLU A 73 -4.06 -13.31 -9.19
C GLU A 73 -4.20 -12.57 -10.52
N ALA A 74 -3.15 -12.61 -11.33
CA ALA A 74 -3.25 -12.27 -12.73
C ALA A 74 -4.34 -13.18 -13.30
N ALA A 75 -5.36 -12.56 -13.90
CA ALA A 75 -6.48 -13.25 -14.52
C ALA A 75 -5.95 -14.39 -15.40
N ALA A 76 -6.52 -15.57 -15.18
CA ALA A 76 -6.39 -16.73 -16.07
C ALA A 76 -7.00 -16.43 -17.44
#